data_AF-A0A661MV57-F1
#
_entry.id   AF-A0A661MV57-F1
#
_cell.length_a   1.000
_cell.length_b   1.000
_cell.length_c   1.000
_cell.angle_alpha   90.00
_cell.angle_beta   90.00
_cell.angle_gamma   90.00
#
_symmetry.space_group_name_H-M   'P 1'
#
loop_
_entity.id
_entity.type
_entity.pdbx_description
1 polymer ?
#
loop_
_entity_poly.entity_id
_entity_poly.type
_entity_poly.pdbx_seq_one_letter_code
_entity_poly.pdbx_strand_id
1 'polypeptide(L)'
;DGSVLVLSRGATTAETDSGPIQIGVPGGQIILMARTRATVRIGADGRAAVRTIRGTAEIVGETGRRTVPLGLQGYLSPEGEARIDPAPARSAVAVTAGINAAIHDPSPPTAVDIVFGETSCAEAVVEVGELDEPTVVVRGRGHAIVLLEAGNHSYRVRCLDTGEIGETAVSGALRVIRDSATSPLPATPPTSTVDADGRRYTVHYQTLLPELTFQWSDAPQGSSYTLTVTGPRGRITTRRGPRPTQTFRSGEIGHGNFRYRFETDGGRGSSESRLRVAFDSSSSSAFLIGPDNGSFAPGDRVRVRGGAVRGSTVTSHGHALRLNGRFRFDEMVLVPAAHDALAVHISHASSGEHYYLRRARP
;
A
#
# COMPACT_ATOMS: atom_id res chain seq x y z
N ASP A 1 -20.21 42.01 8.71
CA ASP A 1 -21.11 41.00 9.32
C ASP A 1 -20.54 39.61 9.09
N GLY A 2 -19.80 39.08 10.06
CA GLY A 2 -19.29 37.72 10.00
C GLY A 2 -20.34 36.74 10.50
N SER A 3 -20.59 35.67 9.74
CA SER A 3 -21.47 34.58 10.20
C SER A 3 -20.79 33.86 11.37
N VAL A 4 -21.44 33.85 12.52
CA VAL A 4 -20.99 33.11 13.71
C VAL A 4 -21.78 31.81 13.78
N LEU A 5 -21.07 30.68 13.67
CA LEU A 5 -21.61 29.35 13.97
C LEU A 5 -21.16 28.95 15.37
N VAL A 6 -22.04 28.37 16.19
CA VAL A 6 -21.65 27.82 17.49
C VAL A 6 -21.79 26.31 17.44
N LEU A 7 -20.69 25.60 17.71
CA LEU A 7 -20.67 24.15 17.81
C LEU A 7 -20.34 23.78 19.26
N SER A 8 -21.21 23.00 19.90
CA SER A 8 -21.01 22.55 21.29
C SER A 8 -20.64 21.07 21.39
N ARG A 9 -21.01 20.25 20.40
CA ARG A 9 -20.66 18.83 20.29
C ARG A 9 -20.80 18.35 18.84
N GLY A 10 -20.08 17.28 18.49
CA GLY A 10 -20.24 16.59 17.20
C GLY A 10 -19.16 16.96 16.20
N ALA A 11 -19.45 16.79 14.91
CA ALA A 11 -18.53 17.12 13.83
C ALA A 11 -19.27 17.93 12.75
N THR A 12 -18.57 18.86 12.11
CA THR A 12 -19.07 19.60 10.96
C THR A 12 -17.94 19.84 9.96
N THR A 13 -18.30 20.03 8.71
CA THR A 13 -17.41 20.55 7.66
C THR A 13 -17.87 21.95 7.34
N ALA A 14 -16.97 22.93 7.46
CA ALA A 14 -17.26 24.32 7.17
C ALA A 14 -16.36 24.80 6.03
N GLU A 15 -16.94 25.64 5.17
CA GLU A 15 -16.28 26.18 3.98
C GLU A 15 -16.64 27.64 3.80
N THR A 16 -15.67 28.43 3.31
CA THR A 16 -15.88 29.82 2.93
C THR A 16 -15.02 30.19 1.72
N ASP A 17 -15.57 30.99 0.81
CA ASP A 17 -14.86 31.42 -0.41
C ASP A 17 -14.39 32.88 -0.34
N SER A 18 -15.18 33.79 0.24
CA SER A 18 -14.95 35.24 0.10
C SER A 18 -14.52 35.95 1.39
N GLY A 19 -14.84 35.42 2.58
CA GLY A 19 -14.57 36.09 3.85
C GLY A 19 -14.38 35.12 5.01
N PRO A 20 -13.86 35.57 6.16
CA PRO A 20 -13.64 34.68 7.28
C PRO A 20 -14.96 34.23 7.92
N ILE A 21 -15.04 32.96 8.34
CA ILE A 21 -16.12 32.44 9.18
C ILE A 21 -15.56 32.20 10.58
N GLN A 22 -16.34 32.57 11.61
CA GLN A 22 -16.01 32.30 13.00
C GLN A 22 -16.89 31.17 13.53
N ILE A 23 -16.24 30.18 14.13
CA ILE A 23 -16.89 29.02 14.75
C ILE A 23 -16.58 29.06 16.24
N GLY A 24 -17.56 29.42 17.07
CA GLY A 24 -17.45 29.35 18.52
C GLY A 24 -17.45 27.89 18.98
N VAL A 25 -16.48 27.54 19.82
CA VAL A 25 -16.29 26.19 20.39
C VAL A 25 -15.89 26.31 21.87
N PRO A 26 -15.97 25.25 22.69
CA PRO A 26 -15.46 25.31 24.06
C PRO A 26 -13.99 25.77 24.10
N GLY A 27 -13.69 26.70 25.01
CA GLY A 27 -12.36 27.30 25.17
C GLY A 27 -12.01 28.45 24.21
N GLY A 28 -12.87 28.80 23.24
CA GLY A 28 -12.63 29.95 22.37
C GLY A 28 -13.31 29.85 20.99
N GLN A 29 -12.55 30.08 19.93
CA GLN A 29 -13.06 30.09 18.57
C GLN A 29 -12.08 29.55 17.54
N ILE A 30 -12.62 28.99 16.46
CA ILE A 30 -11.91 28.60 15.25
C ILE A 30 -12.32 29.58 14.14
N ILE A 31 -11.35 30.20 13.51
CA ILE A 31 -11.55 31.15 12.40
C ILE A 31 -11.09 30.48 11.11
N LEU A 32 -12.01 30.30 10.16
CA LEU A 32 -11.66 29.87 8.81
C LEU A 32 -11.40 31.12 7.97
N MET A 33 -10.21 31.26 7.40
CA MET A 33 -9.90 32.39 6.50
C MET A 33 -10.65 32.25 5.17
N ALA A 34 -10.69 33.30 4.35
CA ALA A 34 -11.27 33.20 3.01
C ALA A 34 -10.66 32.04 2.20
N ARG A 35 -11.47 31.39 1.34
CA ARG A 35 -11.09 30.20 0.56
C ARG A 35 -10.62 29.02 1.40
N THR A 36 -11.20 28.83 2.58
CA THR A 36 -10.85 27.74 3.50
C THR A 36 -11.98 26.73 3.60
N ARG A 37 -11.61 25.44 3.55
CA ARG A 37 -12.48 24.31 3.89
C ARG A 37 -11.81 23.53 5.02
N ALA A 38 -12.53 23.27 6.11
CA ALA A 38 -12.00 22.54 7.26
C ALA A 38 -13.07 21.66 7.90
N THR A 39 -12.63 20.56 8.51
CA THR A 39 -13.48 19.80 9.44
C THR A 39 -13.22 20.28 10.85
N VAL A 40 -14.29 20.46 11.62
CA VAL A 40 -14.25 20.81 13.03
C VAL A 40 -15.01 19.75 13.82
N ARG A 41 -14.36 19.15 14.81
CA ARG A 41 -14.93 18.13 15.68
C ARG A 41 -14.76 18.50 17.14
N ILE A 42 -15.81 18.32 17.94
CA ILE A 42 -15.78 18.52 19.38
C ILE A 42 -15.99 17.16 20.06
N GLY A 43 -14.99 16.75 20.83
CA GLY A 43 -15.00 15.52 21.61
C GLY A 43 -15.97 15.57 22.78
N ALA A 44 -16.21 14.41 23.40
CA ALA A 44 -17.01 14.33 24.63
C ALA A 44 -16.33 15.02 25.83
N ASP A 45 -15.01 15.20 25.75
CA ASP A 45 -14.17 15.97 26.68
C ASP A 45 -14.21 17.48 26.44
N GLY A 46 -15.04 17.96 25.49
CA GLY A 46 -15.14 19.37 25.14
C GLY A 46 -13.97 19.89 24.28
N ARG A 47 -12.96 19.06 23.98
CA ARG A 47 -11.83 19.46 23.15
C ARG A 47 -12.28 19.62 21.70
N ALA A 48 -12.02 20.80 21.12
CA ALA A 48 -12.21 21.02 19.70
C ALA A 48 -10.95 20.60 18.92
N ALA A 49 -11.15 19.93 17.80
CA ALA A 49 -10.13 19.59 16.83
C ALA A 49 -10.54 20.20 15.48
N VAL A 50 -9.62 20.91 14.84
CA VAL A 50 -9.79 21.46 13.48
C VAL A 50 -8.74 20.88 12.57
N ARG A 51 -9.17 20.47 11.38
CA ARG A 51 -8.29 20.03 10.31
C ARG A 51 -8.57 20.81 9.04
N THR A 52 -7.54 21.47 8.52
CA THR A 52 -7.67 22.29 7.32
C THR A 52 -7.50 21.42 6.07
N ILE A 53 -8.56 21.31 5.25
CA ILE A 53 -8.57 20.57 3.97
C ILE A 53 -8.14 21.47 2.82
N ARG A 54 -8.51 22.76 2.86
CA ARG A 54 -8.15 23.81 1.90
C ARG A 54 -7.94 25.11 2.67
N GLY A 55 -7.00 25.95 2.24
CA GLY A 55 -6.78 27.28 2.84
C GLY A 55 -6.05 27.21 4.18
N THR A 56 -6.45 28.04 5.12
CA THR A 56 -5.81 28.16 6.44
C THR A 56 -6.86 28.48 7.50
N ALA A 57 -6.79 27.81 8.64
CA ALA A 57 -7.61 28.11 9.80
C ALA A 57 -6.77 28.74 10.91
N GLU A 58 -7.41 29.38 11.87
CA GLU A 58 -6.80 29.83 13.10
C GLU A 58 -7.59 29.33 14.29
N ILE A 59 -6.88 28.91 15.33
CA ILE A 59 -7.43 28.61 16.63
C ILE A 59 -7.11 29.77 17.54
N VAL A 60 -8.13 30.36 18.14
CA VAL A 60 -8.01 31.47 19.08
C VAL A 60 -8.60 31.01 20.41
N GLY A 61 -7.72 30.70 21.36
CA GLY A 61 -8.07 30.41 22.75
C GLY A 61 -7.68 31.55 23.67
N GLU A 62 -8.00 31.41 24.95
CA GLU A 62 -7.63 32.38 26.00
C GLU A 62 -6.11 32.54 26.14
N THR A 63 -5.37 31.44 26.03
CA THR A 63 -3.91 31.43 26.27
C THR A 63 -3.08 31.68 25.02
N GLY A 64 -3.70 31.77 23.84
CA GLY A 64 -2.98 32.09 22.62
C GLY A 64 -3.73 31.83 21.31
N ARG A 65 -3.04 32.24 20.24
CA ARG A 65 -3.47 32.05 18.84
C ARG A 65 -2.52 31.11 18.12
N ARG A 66 -3.07 30.23 17.30
CA ARG A 66 -2.33 29.28 16.47
C ARG A 66 -2.93 29.24 15.07
N THR A 67 -2.11 29.42 14.05
CA THR A 67 -2.50 29.22 12.65
C THR A 67 -2.38 27.74 12.33
N VAL A 68 -3.44 27.13 11.81
CA VAL A 68 -3.49 25.73 11.35
C VAL A 68 -3.37 25.72 9.83
N PRO A 69 -2.16 25.46 9.29
CA PRO A 69 -1.93 25.41 7.86
C PRO A 69 -2.71 24.26 7.21
N LEU A 70 -2.78 24.31 5.88
CA LEU A 70 -3.26 23.22 5.05
C LEU A 70 -2.67 21.87 5.50
N GLY A 71 -3.56 20.92 5.77
CA GLY A 71 -3.19 19.54 6.05
C GLY A 71 -2.83 19.20 7.49
N LEU A 72 -2.60 20.21 8.33
CA LEU A 72 -2.34 20.00 9.74
C LEU A 72 -3.64 19.96 10.54
N GLN A 73 -3.54 19.35 11.72
CA GLN A 73 -4.60 19.31 12.71
C GLN A 73 -4.19 20.15 13.92
N GLY A 74 -5.09 21.03 14.34
CA GLY A 74 -4.96 21.78 15.57
C GLY A 74 -6.06 21.42 16.56
N TYR A 75 -5.82 21.75 17.83
CA TYR A 75 -6.74 21.50 18.92
C TYR A 75 -6.87 22.74 19.80
N LEU A 76 -8.07 22.91 20.34
CA LEU A 76 -8.38 23.84 21.40
C LEU A 76 -8.94 23.06 22.58
N SER A 77 -8.28 23.17 23.74
CA SER A 77 -8.81 22.61 24.98
C SER A 77 -9.98 23.45 25.52
N PRO A 78 -10.86 22.89 26.36
CA PRO A 78 -11.90 23.66 27.03
C PRO A 78 -11.38 24.84 27.86
N GLU A 79 -10.15 24.76 28.35
CA GLU A 79 -9.45 25.79 29.11
C GLU A 79 -8.80 26.86 28.22
N GLY A 80 -9.00 26.79 26.90
CA GLY A 80 -8.48 27.78 25.96
C GLY A 80 -7.01 27.61 25.60
N GLU A 81 -6.44 26.41 25.73
CA GLU A 81 -5.11 26.08 25.24
C GLU A 81 -5.15 25.66 23.76
N ALA A 82 -4.49 26.45 22.91
CA ALA A 82 -4.38 26.18 21.47
C ALA A 82 -3.06 25.47 21.13
N ARG A 83 -3.15 24.29 20.52
CA ARG A 83 -1.99 23.48 20.08
C ARG A 83 -2.16 22.98 18.64
N ILE A 84 -1.05 22.69 17.97
CA ILE A 84 -1.02 22.06 16.65
C ILE A 84 -0.29 20.74 16.81
N ASP A 85 -0.85 19.64 16.29
CA ASP A 85 -0.10 18.40 16.22
C ASP A 85 0.97 18.56 15.13
N PRO A 86 2.26 18.42 15.48
CA PRO A 86 3.31 18.47 14.48
C PRO A 86 3.15 17.31 13.52
N ALA A 87 3.43 17.54 12.23
CA ALA A 87 3.63 16.46 11.29
C ALA A 87 4.78 15.54 11.78
N PRO A 88 4.77 14.24 11.44
CA PRO A 88 5.88 13.36 11.79
C PRO A 88 7.21 13.94 11.31
N ALA A 89 8.17 14.10 12.22
CA ALA A 89 9.48 14.68 11.90
C ALA A 89 10.38 13.71 11.12
N ARG A 90 10.06 12.41 11.16
CA ARG A 90 10.78 11.32 10.48
C ARG A 90 9.76 10.40 9.81
N SER A 91 10.20 9.75 8.74
CA SER A 91 9.41 8.74 8.05
C SER A 91 9.93 7.33 8.37
N ALA A 92 9.05 6.36 8.34
CA ALA A 92 9.43 4.95 8.40
C ALA A 92 9.94 4.46 7.04
N VAL A 93 9.42 5.02 5.97
CA VAL A 93 9.74 4.61 4.60
C VAL A 93 9.56 5.77 3.64
N ALA A 94 10.43 5.85 2.63
CA ALA A 94 10.26 6.75 1.50
C ALA A 94 9.77 5.97 0.28
N VAL A 95 8.80 6.56 -0.43
CA VAL A 95 8.13 5.99 -1.58
C VAL A 95 8.06 7.03 -2.68
N THR A 96 8.49 6.69 -3.89
CA THR A 96 8.33 7.57 -5.05
C THR A 96 6.84 7.77 -5.36
N ALA A 97 6.44 9.01 -5.60
CA ALA A 97 5.07 9.34 -5.97
C ALA A 97 4.65 8.61 -7.26
N GLY A 98 3.40 8.13 -7.28
CA GLY A 98 2.81 7.45 -8.43
C GLY A 98 2.92 5.93 -8.42
N ILE A 99 3.63 5.34 -7.46
CA ILE A 99 3.71 3.89 -7.38
C ILE A 99 2.54 3.29 -6.60
N ASN A 100 2.24 2.03 -6.94
CA ASN A 100 1.40 1.16 -6.13
C ASN A 100 2.28 0.23 -5.31
N ALA A 101 2.15 0.23 -3.98
CA ALA A 101 3.02 -0.56 -3.12
C ALA A 101 2.32 -1.14 -1.89
N ALA A 102 2.80 -2.29 -1.43
CA ALA A 102 2.44 -2.87 -0.13
C ALA A 102 3.54 -2.56 0.90
N ILE A 103 3.14 -2.07 2.07
CA ILE A 103 4.04 -1.73 3.18
C ILE A 103 3.71 -2.66 4.35
N HIS A 104 4.66 -3.53 4.68
CA HIS A 104 4.58 -4.49 5.78
C HIS A 104 5.24 -3.86 7.00
N ASP A 105 4.42 -3.39 7.92
CA ASP A 105 4.84 -2.71 9.14
C ASP A 105 4.34 -3.51 10.36
N PRO A 106 5.22 -3.87 11.31
CA PRO A 106 4.79 -4.56 12.52
C PRO A 106 3.90 -3.71 13.44
N SER A 107 3.99 -2.38 13.35
CA SER A 107 3.27 -1.47 14.23
C SER A 107 2.81 -0.19 13.53
N PRO A 108 1.82 -0.27 12.61
CA PRO A 108 1.11 0.91 12.12
C PRO A 108 0.49 1.69 13.29
N PRO A 109 0.37 3.03 13.18
CA PRO A 109 0.43 3.80 11.94
C PRO A 109 1.85 4.02 11.38
N THR A 110 1.96 4.08 10.05
CA THR A 110 3.20 4.20 9.30
C THR A 110 3.39 5.62 8.76
N ALA A 111 4.49 6.28 9.12
CA ALA A 111 4.88 7.55 8.53
C ALA A 111 5.54 7.29 7.17
N VAL A 112 4.84 7.59 6.07
CA VAL A 112 5.31 7.36 4.70
C VAL A 112 5.70 8.70 4.09
N ASP A 113 6.95 8.80 3.66
CA ASP A 113 7.44 9.95 2.91
C ASP A 113 7.19 9.75 1.40
N ILE A 114 6.25 10.52 0.86
CA ILE A 114 5.94 10.51 -0.57
C ILE A 114 6.90 11.48 -1.26
N VAL A 115 7.89 10.93 -1.96
CA VAL A 115 8.91 11.69 -2.66
C VAL A 115 8.41 12.04 -4.05
N PHE A 116 8.35 13.34 -4.38
CA PHE A 116 7.76 13.83 -5.63
C PHE A 116 8.61 13.47 -6.87
N GLY A 117 9.88 13.12 -6.69
CA GLY A 117 10.72 12.53 -7.74
C GLY A 117 10.78 13.38 -9.02
N GLU A 118 10.44 12.77 -10.16
CA GLU A 118 10.44 13.41 -11.49
C GLU A 118 9.17 14.23 -11.79
N THR A 119 8.25 14.37 -10.84
CA THR A 119 7.13 15.29 -11.06
C THR A 119 7.66 16.72 -11.23
N SER A 120 7.02 17.50 -12.09
CA SER A 120 7.38 18.92 -12.29
C SER A 120 7.06 19.80 -11.07
N CYS A 121 6.51 19.25 -10.00
CA CYS A 121 6.11 19.99 -8.82
C CYS A 121 7.34 20.32 -7.95
N ALA A 122 7.71 21.60 -7.84
CA ALA A 122 8.62 22.04 -6.78
C ALA A 122 7.95 21.92 -5.41
N GLU A 123 6.67 22.24 -5.33
CA GLU A 123 5.83 22.17 -4.14
C GLU A 123 4.48 21.52 -4.50
N ALA A 124 3.95 20.67 -3.62
CA ALA A 124 2.73 19.93 -3.88
C ALA A 124 1.93 19.63 -2.62
N VAL A 125 0.68 19.22 -2.86
CA VAL A 125 -0.22 18.66 -1.85
C VAL A 125 -0.40 17.17 -2.15
N VAL A 126 -0.22 16.35 -1.12
CA VAL A 126 -0.57 14.93 -1.13
C VAL A 126 -1.92 14.76 -0.48
N GLU A 127 -2.86 14.21 -1.24
CA GLU A 127 -4.21 13.89 -0.79
C GLU A 127 -4.35 12.36 -0.72
N VAL A 128 -4.82 11.83 0.41
CA VAL A 128 -5.00 10.40 0.66
C VAL A 128 -6.45 10.13 1.09
N GLY A 129 -7.01 9.00 0.67
CA GLY A 129 -8.37 8.57 1.00
C GLY A 129 -9.27 8.56 -0.23
N GLU A 130 -10.57 8.78 -0.01
CA GLU A 130 -11.51 8.98 -1.12
C GLU A 130 -11.14 10.26 -1.86
N LEU A 131 -10.93 10.15 -3.17
CA LEU A 131 -10.33 11.25 -3.94
C LEU A 131 -11.22 12.50 -4.01
N ASP A 132 -12.54 12.35 -3.89
CA ASP A 132 -13.46 13.49 -3.85
C ASP A 132 -13.53 14.13 -2.44
N GLU A 133 -13.20 13.35 -1.40
CA GLU A 133 -13.20 13.76 0.00
C GLU A 133 -11.96 13.23 0.73
N PRO A 134 -10.77 13.81 0.47
CA PRO A 134 -9.53 13.25 0.99
C PRO A 134 -9.53 13.29 2.52
N THR A 135 -9.24 12.14 3.11
CA THR A 135 -9.13 11.97 4.56
C THR A 135 -7.78 12.41 5.08
N VAL A 136 -6.76 12.56 4.24
CA VAL A 136 -5.50 13.21 4.58
C VAL A 136 -5.08 14.17 3.49
N VAL A 137 -4.63 15.35 3.89
CA VAL A 137 -4.07 16.37 3.01
C VAL A 137 -2.76 16.79 3.66
N VAL A 138 -1.64 16.79 2.95
CA VAL A 138 -0.34 17.24 3.48
C VAL A 138 0.38 18.02 2.41
N ARG A 139 0.87 19.21 2.76
CA ARG A 139 1.70 20.05 1.88
C ARG A 139 3.18 19.72 2.10
N GLY A 140 3.94 19.69 1.03
CA GLY A 140 5.39 19.49 1.10
C GLY A 140 6.13 20.06 -0.10
N ARG A 141 7.46 20.14 -0.01
CA ARG A 141 8.36 20.62 -1.06
C ARG A 141 9.35 19.53 -1.41
N GLY A 142 9.30 19.02 -2.63
CA GLY A 142 10.05 17.83 -3.07
C GLY A 142 9.59 16.50 -2.45
N HIS A 143 8.98 16.53 -1.26
CA HIS A 143 8.43 15.37 -0.58
C HIS A 143 7.39 15.78 0.48
N ALA A 144 6.56 14.84 0.95
CA ALA A 144 5.62 15.05 2.05
C ALA A 144 5.39 13.76 2.86
N ILE A 145 5.40 13.86 4.19
CA ILE A 145 5.20 12.72 5.09
C ILE A 145 3.71 12.61 5.48
N VAL A 146 3.09 11.48 5.14
CA VAL A 146 1.72 11.13 5.52
C VAL A 146 1.74 10.02 6.56
N LEU A 147 0.86 10.09 7.56
CA LEU A 147 0.70 9.04 8.57
C LEU A 147 -0.48 8.14 8.19
N LEU A 148 -0.21 6.87 7.91
CA LEU A 148 -1.20 5.93 7.38
C LEU A 148 -1.46 4.78 8.36
N GLU A 149 -2.73 4.55 8.69
CA GLU A 149 -3.17 3.38 9.43
C GLU A 149 -3.05 2.09 8.60
N ALA A 150 -3.19 0.92 9.22
CA ALA A 150 -3.33 -0.33 8.47
C ALA A 150 -4.57 -0.28 7.56
N GLY A 151 -4.42 -0.64 6.28
CA GLY A 151 -5.51 -0.57 5.30
C GLY A 151 -5.04 -0.23 3.88
N ASN A 152 -6.01 0.06 3.00
CA ASN A 152 -5.77 0.51 1.63
C ASN A 152 -5.95 2.03 1.55
N HIS A 153 -5.02 2.70 0.90
CA HIS A 153 -4.95 4.16 0.81
C HIS A 153 -4.68 4.58 -0.62
N SER A 154 -5.71 5.02 -1.33
CA SER A 154 -5.53 5.73 -2.60
C SER A 154 -4.98 7.12 -2.31
N TYR A 155 -4.02 7.58 -3.12
CA TYR A 155 -3.49 8.93 -2.98
C TYR A 155 -3.26 9.59 -4.34
N ARG A 156 -3.20 10.91 -4.32
CA ARG A 156 -2.77 11.73 -5.45
C ARG A 156 -1.89 12.89 -5.00
N VAL A 157 -1.01 13.32 -5.89
CA VAL A 157 -0.15 14.48 -5.71
C VAL A 157 -0.61 15.56 -6.69
N ARG A 158 -0.88 16.76 -6.19
CA ARG A 158 -1.30 17.92 -6.97
C ARG A 158 -0.28 19.04 -6.79
N CYS A 159 0.26 19.57 -7.88
CA CYS A 159 1.22 20.67 -7.78
C CYS A 159 0.56 21.91 -7.18
N LEU A 160 1.35 22.70 -6.45
CA LEU A 160 0.94 24.02 -5.99
C LEU A 160 1.51 25.09 -6.93
N ASP A 161 0.65 25.68 -7.74
CA ASP A 161 1.02 26.74 -8.68
C ASP A 161 0.46 28.06 -8.15
N THR A 162 1.34 29.02 -7.85
CA THR A 162 0.96 30.34 -7.32
C THR A 162 0.08 30.31 -6.06
N GLY A 163 0.18 29.23 -5.26
CA GLY A 163 -0.60 29.06 -4.03
C GLY A 163 -1.97 28.41 -4.21
N GLU A 164 -2.36 28.09 -5.45
CA GLU A 164 -3.55 27.32 -5.76
C GLU A 164 -3.20 25.85 -6.04
N ILE A 165 -4.10 24.94 -5.68
CA ILE A 165 -3.93 23.51 -5.90
C ILE A 165 -4.30 23.20 -7.36
N GLY A 166 -3.29 22.91 -8.18
CA GLY A 166 -3.43 22.60 -9.60
C GLY A 166 -4.04 21.22 -9.87
N GLU A 167 -3.92 20.74 -11.10
CA GLU A 167 -4.39 19.40 -11.47
C GLU A 167 -3.57 18.27 -10.81
N THR A 168 -4.07 17.04 -10.95
CA THR A 168 -3.34 15.85 -10.48
C THR A 168 -2.10 15.64 -11.31
N ALA A 169 -0.93 15.76 -10.70
CA ALA A 169 0.34 15.46 -11.35
C ALA A 169 0.58 13.94 -11.43
N VAL A 170 0.27 13.22 -10.35
CA VAL A 170 0.40 11.76 -10.30
C VAL A 170 -0.52 11.15 -9.23
N SER A 171 -0.89 9.88 -9.38
CA SER A 171 -1.68 9.13 -8.40
C SER A 171 -1.13 7.73 -8.19
N GLY A 172 -1.43 7.15 -7.03
CA GLY A 172 -1.03 5.79 -6.67
C GLY A 172 -1.88 5.22 -5.55
N ALA A 173 -1.52 4.02 -5.10
CA ALA A 173 -2.19 3.34 -4.01
C ALA A 173 -1.19 2.65 -3.08
N LEU A 174 -1.32 2.89 -1.79
CA LEU A 174 -0.52 2.25 -0.75
C LEU A 174 -1.38 1.31 0.07
N ARG A 175 -0.88 0.11 0.34
CA ARG A 175 -1.52 -0.83 1.26
C ARG A 175 -0.62 -1.05 2.45
N VAL A 176 -1.03 -0.57 3.62
CA VAL A 176 -0.32 -0.80 4.88
C VAL A 176 -0.86 -2.07 5.53
N ILE A 177 0.02 -3.04 5.77
CA ILE A 177 -0.29 -4.35 6.32
C ILE A 177 0.42 -4.47 7.65
N ARG A 178 -0.33 -4.85 8.70
CA ARG A 178 0.24 -5.18 10.00
C ARG A 178 0.96 -6.53 9.92
N ASP A 179 2.23 -6.52 9.53
CA ASP A 179 3.04 -7.72 9.36
C ASP A 179 4.50 -7.46 9.76
N SER A 180 5.07 -8.39 10.52
CA SER A 180 6.48 -8.41 10.87
C SER A 180 7.34 -9.14 9.81
N ALA A 181 6.73 -9.81 8.82
CA ALA A 181 7.41 -10.56 7.78
C ALA A 181 8.49 -11.52 8.31
N THR A 182 8.25 -12.13 9.46
CA THR A 182 9.17 -13.09 10.10
C THR A 182 8.95 -14.52 9.58
N SER A 183 7.78 -14.79 8.99
CA SER A 183 7.43 -16.08 8.43
C SER A 183 8.30 -16.41 7.21
N PRO A 184 9.00 -17.55 7.19
CA PRO A 184 9.77 -17.96 6.02
C PRO A 184 8.84 -18.20 4.84
N LEU A 185 9.34 -17.93 3.63
CA LEU A 185 8.62 -18.21 2.39
C LEU A 185 8.42 -19.74 2.23
N PRO A 186 7.26 -20.19 1.72
CA PRO A 186 7.04 -21.60 1.41
C PRO A 186 8.16 -22.18 0.54
N ALA A 187 8.74 -23.28 1.00
CA ALA A 187 9.86 -23.95 0.31
C ALA A 187 9.39 -24.99 -0.72
N THR A 188 8.14 -25.43 -0.62
CA THR A 188 7.53 -26.43 -1.51
C THR A 188 6.43 -25.78 -2.34
N PRO A 189 6.37 -26.05 -3.65
CA PRO A 189 5.27 -25.59 -4.48
C PRO A 189 3.92 -26.07 -3.95
N PRO A 190 2.88 -25.22 -3.94
CA PRO A 190 1.53 -25.68 -3.65
C PRO A 190 1.04 -26.60 -4.78
N THR A 191 0.17 -27.54 -4.45
CA THR A 191 -0.50 -28.41 -5.43
C THR A 191 -1.93 -27.92 -5.66
N SER A 192 -2.42 -27.95 -6.89
CA SER A 192 -3.82 -27.67 -7.20
C SER A 192 -4.35 -28.59 -8.29
N THR A 193 -5.63 -28.95 -8.18
CA THR A 193 -6.33 -29.76 -9.17
C THR A 193 -7.43 -28.96 -9.82
N VAL A 194 -7.57 -29.06 -11.15
CA VAL A 194 -8.62 -28.40 -11.93
C VAL A 194 -9.32 -29.39 -12.86
N ASP A 195 -10.65 -29.32 -12.93
CA ASP A 195 -11.47 -30.18 -13.79
C ASP A 195 -11.66 -29.59 -15.18
N ALA A 196 -11.77 -30.46 -16.18
CA ALA A 196 -12.10 -30.10 -17.55
C ALA A 196 -13.62 -30.16 -17.82
N ASP A 197 -14.41 -29.42 -17.04
CA ASP A 197 -15.87 -29.47 -17.01
C ASP A 197 -16.57 -28.25 -17.66
N GLY A 198 -15.80 -27.33 -18.20
CA GLY A 198 -16.26 -26.09 -18.83
C GLY A 198 -16.22 -24.86 -17.92
N ARG A 199 -15.85 -25.01 -16.64
CA ARG A 199 -15.81 -23.91 -15.68
C ARG A 199 -14.55 -23.06 -15.82
N ARG A 200 -14.56 -21.95 -15.06
CA ARG A 200 -13.43 -21.06 -14.88
C ARG A 200 -12.83 -21.27 -13.49
N TYR A 201 -11.55 -21.60 -13.46
CA TYR A 201 -10.75 -21.76 -12.26
C TYR A 201 -9.78 -20.59 -12.12
N THR A 202 -9.55 -20.17 -10.88
CA THR A 202 -8.43 -19.30 -10.53
C THR A 202 -7.58 -19.99 -9.49
N VAL A 203 -6.30 -20.21 -9.80
CA VAL A 203 -5.31 -20.75 -8.88
C VAL A 203 -4.39 -19.61 -8.49
N HIS A 204 -4.34 -19.33 -7.20
CA HIS A 204 -3.45 -18.33 -6.64
C HIS A 204 -2.14 -18.96 -6.19
N TYR A 205 -1.03 -18.26 -6.38
CA TYR A 205 0.27 -18.67 -5.86
C TYR A 205 0.99 -17.51 -5.20
N GLN A 206 1.82 -17.82 -4.20
CA GLN A 206 2.49 -16.80 -3.38
C GLN A 206 3.96 -16.66 -3.74
N THR A 207 4.74 -17.74 -3.72
CA THR A 207 6.20 -17.66 -3.90
C THR A 207 6.69 -18.57 -5.02
N LEU A 208 6.07 -19.74 -5.12
CA LEU A 208 6.35 -20.78 -6.09
C LEU A 208 5.10 -21.03 -6.92
N LEU A 209 5.27 -21.16 -8.24
CA LEU A 209 4.18 -21.58 -9.12
C LEU A 209 3.66 -22.96 -8.68
N PRO A 210 2.36 -23.21 -8.79
CA PRO A 210 1.79 -24.46 -8.32
C PRO A 210 2.20 -25.63 -9.21
N GLU A 211 2.27 -26.82 -8.63
CA GLU A 211 2.07 -28.06 -9.37
C GLU A 211 0.58 -28.16 -9.73
N LEU A 212 0.27 -28.41 -11.00
CA LEU A 212 -1.10 -28.42 -11.49
C LEU A 212 -1.49 -29.80 -12.00
N THR A 213 -2.53 -30.37 -11.42
CA THR A 213 -3.17 -31.58 -11.92
C THR A 213 -4.44 -31.20 -12.68
N PHE A 214 -4.47 -31.50 -13.97
CA PHE A 214 -5.67 -31.37 -14.79
C PHE A 214 -6.37 -32.73 -14.80
N GLN A 215 -7.67 -32.75 -14.58
CA GLN A 215 -8.43 -33.98 -14.59
C GLN A 215 -9.73 -33.85 -15.39
N TRP A 216 -10.20 -34.96 -15.95
CA TRP A 216 -11.52 -35.07 -16.57
C TRP A 216 -12.30 -36.14 -15.80
N SER A 217 -13.00 -35.71 -14.75
CA SER A 217 -13.60 -36.59 -13.75
C SER A 217 -14.72 -37.49 -14.29
N ASP A 218 -15.44 -37.04 -15.32
CA ASP A 218 -16.52 -37.75 -16.01
C ASP A 218 -16.09 -38.30 -17.38
N ALA A 219 -14.79 -38.52 -17.58
CA ALA A 219 -14.27 -39.01 -18.85
C ALA A 219 -14.85 -40.38 -19.22
N PRO A 220 -15.28 -40.58 -20.49
CA PRO A 220 -15.67 -41.89 -20.96
C PRO A 220 -14.45 -42.83 -21.01
N GLN A 221 -14.71 -44.14 -20.99
CA GLN A 221 -13.65 -45.13 -21.14
C GLN A 221 -12.94 -44.97 -22.50
N GLY A 222 -11.62 -44.85 -22.47
CA GLY A 222 -10.75 -44.74 -23.64
C GLY A 222 -9.38 -45.34 -23.34
N SER A 223 -8.64 -45.71 -24.39
CA SER A 223 -7.30 -46.31 -24.20
C SER A 223 -6.22 -45.26 -23.95
N SER A 224 -6.47 -44.01 -24.36
CA SER A 224 -5.61 -42.87 -24.06
C SER A 224 -6.38 -41.55 -24.06
N TYR A 225 -5.85 -40.59 -23.31
CA TYR A 225 -6.40 -39.27 -23.12
C TYR A 225 -5.34 -38.23 -23.46
N THR A 226 -5.70 -37.26 -24.28
CA THR A 226 -4.84 -36.15 -24.71
C THR A 226 -5.37 -34.86 -24.11
N LEU A 227 -4.59 -34.25 -23.22
CA LEU A 227 -4.84 -32.91 -22.72
C LEU A 227 -4.16 -31.89 -23.63
N THR A 228 -4.92 -30.90 -24.09
CA THR A 228 -4.40 -29.70 -24.76
C THR A 228 -4.57 -28.49 -23.86
N VAL A 229 -3.50 -27.74 -23.61
CA VAL A 229 -3.48 -26.49 -22.85
C VAL A 229 -2.96 -25.36 -23.74
N THR A 230 -3.81 -24.37 -23.98
CA THR A 230 -3.49 -23.16 -24.75
C THR A 230 -3.25 -22.00 -23.78
N GLY A 231 -2.01 -21.56 -23.68
CA GLY A 231 -1.58 -20.49 -22.77
C GLY A 231 -1.54 -19.10 -23.39
N PRO A 232 -0.97 -18.12 -22.65
CA PRO A 232 -0.81 -16.75 -23.12
C PRO A 232 -0.05 -16.70 -24.45
N ARG A 233 -0.47 -15.79 -25.34
CA ARG A 233 0.09 -15.64 -26.70
C ARG A 233 -0.07 -16.88 -27.60
N GLY A 234 -1.04 -17.75 -27.30
CA GLY A 234 -1.39 -18.90 -28.14
C GLY A 234 -0.40 -20.07 -28.06
N ARG A 235 0.50 -20.10 -27.07
CA ARG A 235 1.39 -21.24 -26.85
C ARG A 235 0.57 -22.49 -26.50
N ILE A 236 0.66 -23.53 -27.31
CA ILE A 236 -0.04 -24.80 -27.09
C ILE A 236 0.92 -25.81 -26.44
N THR A 237 0.45 -26.48 -25.39
CA THR A 237 1.15 -27.57 -24.71
C THR A 237 0.21 -28.77 -24.66
N THR A 238 0.69 -29.93 -25.11
CA THR A 238 -0.13 -31.15 -25.20
C THR A 238 0.49 -32.26 -24.38
N ARG A 239 -0.32 -33.05 -23.67
CA ARG A 239 0.14 -34.23 -22.91
C ARG A 239 -0.80 -35.40 -23.12
N ARG A 240 -0.25 -36.57 -23.44
CA ARG A 240 -1.01 -37.79 -23.63
C ARG A 240 -0.67 -38.80 -22.55
N GLY A 241 -1.68 -39.51 -22.04
CA GLY A 241 -1.47 -40.60 -21.11
C GLY A 241 -2.64 -41.57 -21.05
N PRO A 242 -2.49 -42.69 -20.31
CA PRO A 242 -3.51 -43.73 -20.20
C PRO A 242 -4.66 -43.38 -19.24
N ARG A 243 -4.57 -42.24 -18.53
CA ARG A 243 -5.58 -41.79 -17.56
C ARG A 243 -6.10 -40.41 -17.92
N PRO A 244 -7.36 -40.07 -17.58
CA PRO A 244 -7.95 -38.75 -17.75
C PRO A 244 -7.42 -37.75 -16.68
N THR A 245 -6.13 -37.84 -16.35
CA THR A 245 -5.45 -36.95 -15.41
C THR A 245 -4.02 -36.72 -15.86
N GLN A 246 -3.54 -35.47 -15.77
CA GLN A 246 -2.21 -35.04 -16.20
C GLN A 246 -1.65 -34.01 -15.23
N THR A 247 -0.46 -34.27 -14.66
CA THR A 247 0.15 -33.42 -13.62
C THR A 247 1.39 -32.69 -14.12
N PHE A 248 1.32 -31.37 -14.25
CA PHE A 248 2.44 -30.50 -14.62
C PHE A 248 3.23 -30.08 -13.40
N ARG A 249 4.56 -30.22 -13.47
CA ARG A 249 5.45 -29.76 -12.40
C ARG A 249 5.34 -28.26 -12.22
N SER A 250 5.67 -27.79 -11.01
CA SER A 250 5.81 -26.36 -10.70
C SER A 250 6.61 -25.63 -11.78
N GLY A 251 5.98 -24.63 -12.41
CA GLY A 251 6.61 -23.78 -13.43
C GLY A 251 6.45 -24.26 -14.88
N GLU A 252 5.98 -25.49 -15.15
CA GLU A 252 5.66 -25.93 -16.52
C GLU A 252 4.48 -25.14 -17.11
N ILE A 253 3.49 -24.84 -16.25
CA ILE A 253 2.42 -23.87 -16.50
C ILE A 253 2.77 -22.59 -15.74
N GLY A 254 3.00 -21.51 -16.49
CA GLY A 254 3.39 -20.21 -15.93
C GLY A 254 2.22 -19.40 -15.37
N HIS A 255 2.51 -18.17 -14.97
CA HIS A 255 1.50 -17.15 -14.69
C HIS A 255 0.69 -16.83 -15.95
N GLY A 256 -0.63 -16.64 -15.82
CA GLY A 256 -1.47 -16.09 -16.89
C GLY A 256 -2.82 -16.78 -17.06
N ASN A 257 -3.43 -16.56 -18.22
CA ASN A 257 -4.72 -17.14 -18.59
C ASN A 257 -4.52 -18.28 -19.59
N PHE A 258 -5.22 -19.39 -19.35
CA PHE A 258 -5.13 -20.62 -20.12
C PHE A 258 -6.53 -21.13 -20.47
N ARG A 259 -6.62 -21.82 -21.61
CA ARG A 259 -7.76 -22.66 -22.00
C ARG A 259 -7.28 -24.10 -22.09
N TYR A 260 -8.09 -25.06 -21.67
CA TYR A 260 -7.71 -26.47 -21.74
C TYR A 260 -8.89 -27.37 -22.00
N ARG A 261 -8.61 -28.52 -22.62
CA ARG A 261 -9.58 -29.58 -22.88
C ARG A 261 -8.87 -30.94 -22.96
N PHE A 262 -9.59 -31.99 -22.61
CA PHE A 262 -9.18 -33.37 -22.88
C PHE A 262 -9.87 -33.92 -24.13
N GLU A 263 -9.24 -34.87 -24.79
CA GLU A 263 -9.81 -35.68 -25.86
C GLU A 263 -9.40 -37.14 -25.68
N THR A 264 -10.33 -38.07 -25.88
CA THR A 264 -10.01 -39.50 -25.96
C THR A 264 -9.46 -39.85 -27.35
N ASP A 265 -8.80 -41.00 -27.46
CA ASP A 265 -8.46 -41.64 -28.74
C ASP A 265 -9.66 -41.88 -29.66
N GLY A 266 -10.84 -42.11 -29.08
CA GLY A 266 -12.12 -42.21 -29.79
C GLY A 266 -12.75 -40.88 -30.21
N GLY A 267 -12.03 -39.75 -30.06
CA GLY A 267 -12.48 -38.42 -30.50
C GLY A 267 -13.53 -37.75 -29.62
N ARG A 268 -13.84 -38.29 -28.44
CA ARG A 268 -14.71 -37.62 -27.47
C ARG A 268 -13.92 -36.58 -26.69
N GLY A 269 -14.38 -35.33 -26.73
CA GLY A 269 -13.76 -34.22 -26.01
C GLY A 269 -14.48 -33.87 -24.71
N SER A 270 -13.72 -33.37 -23.73
CA SER A 270 -14.28 -32.66 -22.58
C SER A 270 -14.76 -31.27 -23.01
N SER A 271 -15.54 -30.62 -22.14
CA SER A 271 -15.79 -29.18 -22.28
C SER A 271 -14.49 -28.38 -22.19
N GLU A 272 -14.36 -27.31 -22.98
CA GLU A 272 -13.22 -26.39 -22.86
C GLU A 272 -13.36 -25.56 -21.58
N SER A 273 -12.36 -25.66 -20.71
CA SER A 273 -12.32 -24.98 -19.41
C SER A 273 -11.27 -23.88 -19.41
N ARG A 274 -11.38 -22.95 -18.46
CA ARG A 274 -10.46 -21.81 -18.34
C ARG A 274 -9.74 -21.83 -17.01
N LEU A 275 -8.43 -21.58 -17.02
CA LEU A 275 -7.60 -21.46 -15.83
C LEU A 275 -6.90 -20.10 -15.84
N ARG A 276 -7.01 -19.36 -14.74
CA ARG A 276 -6.14 -18.22 -14.43
C ARG A 276 -5.17 -18.63 -13.33
N VAL A 277 -3.87 -18.62 -13.63
CA VAL A 277 -2.81 -18.74 -12.61
C VAL A 277 -2.34 -17.33 -12.28
N ALA A 278 -2.64 -16.87 -11.07
CA ALA A 278 -2.38 -15.49 -10.65
C ALA A 278 -1.53 -15.44 -9.38
N PHE A 279 -0.61 -14.48 -9.34
CA PHE A 279 0.11 -14.16 -8.11
C PHE A 279 -0.88 -13.59 -7.08
N ASP A 280 -0.76 -14.03 -5.84
CA ASP A 280 -1.46 -13.42 -4.71
C ASP A 280 -0.65 -12.21 -4.21
N SER A 281 -1.02 -11.00 -4.68
CA SER A 281 -0.35 -9.75 -4.30
C SER A 281 -0.51 -9.37 -2.82
N SER A 282 -1.32 -10.13 -2.06
CA SER A 282 -1.40 -9.99 -0.61
C SER A 282 -0.40 -10.86 0.14
N SER A 283 0.27 -11.78 -0.55
CA SER A 283 1.27 -12.66 0.03
C SER A 283 2.62 -11.98 0.20
N SER A 284 3.41 -12.48 1.16
CA SER A 284 4.74 -11.94 1.38
C SER A 284 5.68 -12.35 0.22
N SER A 285 6.32 -11.35 -0.39
CA SER A 285 7.37 -11.52 -1.40
C SER A 285 8.76 -11.65 -0.78
N ALA A 286 8.90 -11.41 0.53
CA ALA A 286 10.13 -11.55 1.28
C ALA A 286 9.88 -11.92 2.74
N PHE A 287 10.95 -12.19 3.47
CA PHE A 287 10.94 -12.34 4.92
C PHE A 287 12.21 -11.73 5.50
N LEU A 288 12.10 -11.22 6.73
CA LEU A 288 13.19 -10.61 7.50
C LEU A 288 13.46 -11.44 8.74
N ILE A 289 14.71 -11.90 8.86
CA ILE A 289 15.26 -12.58 10.05
C ILE A 289 15.76 -11.55 11.05
N GLY A 290 16.34 -10.45 10.58
CA GLY A 290 16.85 -9.39 11.44
C GLY A 290 17.12 -8.10 10.66
N PRO A 291 17.25 -6.95 11.34
CA PRO A 291 17.25 -6.79 12.81
C PRO A 291 15.87 -7.02 13.45
N ASP A 292 15.83 -7.16 14.78
CA ASP A 292 14.58 -7.19 15.54
C ASP A 292 14.00 -5.78 15.67
N ASN A 293 12.69 -5.66 15.86
CA ASN A 293 12.05 -4.38 16.12
C ASN A 293 12.61 -3.76 17.42
N GLY A 294 12.95 -2.47 17.37
CA GLY A 294 13.51 -1.73 18.50
C GLY A 294 14.97 -2.05 18.81
N SER A 295 15.66 -2.89 18.03
CA SER A 295 17.03 -3.32 18.33
C SER A 295 18.13 -2.36 17.85
N PHE A 296 17.77 -1.26 17.19
CA PHE A 296 18.69 -0.27 16.61
C PHE A 296 18.13 1.15 16.68
N ALA A 297 18.96 2.17 16.52
CA ALA A 297 18.58 3.57 16.38
C ALA A 297 18.75 4.09 14.95
N PRO A 298 18.06 5.19 14.59
CA PRO A 298 18.37 5.96 13.39
C PRO A 298 19.84 6.41 13.39
N GLY A 299 20.53 6.24 12.26
CA GLY A 299 21.97 6.49 12.12
C GLY A 299 22.85 5.25 12.34
N ASP A 300 22.33 4.16 12.88
CA ASP A 300 23.10 2.94 13.12
C ASP A 300 23.40 2.18 11.81
N ARG A 301 24.53 1.44 11.80
CA ARG A 301 24.77 0.39 10.81
C ARG A 301 24.28 -0.94 11.38
N VAL A 302 23.27 -1.52 10.74
CA VAL A 302 22.58 -2.73 11.20
C VAL A 302 22.80 -3.89 10.23
N ARG A 303 22.89 -5.10 10.78
CA ARG A 303 22.96 -6.32 9.96
C ARG A 303 21.55 -6.73 9.54
N VAL A 304 21.28 -6.68 8.24
CA VAL A 304 19.99 -6.98 7.64
C VAL A 304 20.04 -8.37 7.03
N ARG A 305 19.16 -9.26 7.51
CA ARG A 305 19.12 -10.67 7.10
C ARG A 305 17.72 -11.07 6.71
N GLY A 306 17.60 -11.84 5.65
CA GLY A 306 16.30 -12.28 5.14
C GLY A 306 16.40 -13.06 3.85
N GLY A 307 15.28 -13.14 3.16
CA GLY A 307 15.23 -13.66 1.80
C GLY A 307 14.03 -13.13 1.04
N ALA A 308 14.09 -13.27 -0.28
CA ALA A 308 13.06 -12.79 -1.19
C ALA A 308 12.71 -13.88 -2.20
N VAL A 309 11.56 -13.74 -2.86
CA VAL A 309 11.20 -14.61 -3.97
C VAL A 309 12.21 -14.49 -5.12
N ARG A 310 12.35 -15.57 -5.89
CA ARG A 310 13.26 -15.61 -7.04
C ARG A 310 12.88 -14.54 -8.05
N GLY A 311 13.87 -13.80 -8.54
CA GLY A 311 13.69 -12.75 -9.56
C GLY A 311 13.40 -11.37 -8.97
N SER A 312 13.37 -11.24 -7.65
CA SER A 312 13.27 -9.93 -6.98
C SER A 312 14.58 -9.15 -7.05
N THR A 313 14.44 -7.83 -7.13
CA THR A 313 15.48 -6.88 -6.75
C THR A 313 15.25 -6.47 -5.30
N VAL A 314 16.30 -6.44 -4.48
CA VAL A 314 16.23 -6.09 -3.07
C VAL A 314 17.14 -4.90 -2.79
N THR A 315 16.60 -3.86 -2.18
CA THR A 315 17.37 -2.71 -1.72
C THR A 315 16.96 -2.32 -0.30
N SER A 316 17.80 -1.57 0.39
CA SER A 316 17.45 -0.93 1.65
C SER A 316 18.11 0.44 1.71
N HIS A 317 17.30 1.50 1.79
CA HIS A 317 17.76 2.89 1.74
C HIS A 317 18.74 3.18 0.58
N GLY A 318 18.44 2.64 -0.61
CA GLY A 318 19.29 2.79 -1.81
C GLY A 318 20.49 1.84 -1.89
N HIS A 319 20.81 1.10 -0.83
CA HIS A 319 21.85 0.06 -0.85
C HIS A 319 21.28 -1.27 -1.37
N ALA A 320 21.86 -1.82 -2.43
CA ALA A 320 21.41 -3.10 -3.00
C ALA A 320 21.83 -4.28 -2.11
N LEU A 321 20.87 -5.13 -1.72
CA LEU A 321 21.13 -6.34 -0.94
C LEU A 321 21.24 -7.53 -1.90
N ARG A 322 22.42 -8.16 -1.96
CA ARG A 322 22.68 -9.25 -2.89
C ARG A 322 22.02 -10.54 -2.41
N LEU A 323 21.24 -11.14 -3.30
CA LEU A 323 20.68 -12.46 -3.10
C LEU A 323 21.70 -13.54 -3.44
N ASN A 324 21.92 -14.48 -2.53
CA ASN A 324 22.74 -15.68 -2.78
C ASN A 324 21.97 -16.74 -3.59
N GLY A 325 22.61 -17.89 -3.87
CA GLY A 325 22.00 -19.00 -4.62
C GLY A 325 20.76 -19.64 -3.97
N ARG A 326 20.42 -19.26 -2.73
CA ARG A 326 19.19 -19.64 -2.02
C ARG A 326 18.22 -18.47 -1.85
N PHE A 327 18.42 -17.39 -2.59
CA PHE A 327 17.62 -16.16 -2.55
C PHE A 327 17.55 -15.54 -1.15
N ARG A 328 18.66 -15.62 -0.41
CA ARG A 328 18.83 -14.96 0.90
C ARG A 328 19.84 -13.82 0.80
N PHE A 329 19.64 -12.80 1.62
CA PHE A 329 20.56 -11.68 1.79
C PHE A 329 21.03 -11.60 3.26
N ASP A 330 22.25 -11.10 3.43
CA ASP A 330 22.89 -10.88 4.74
C ASP A 330 23.96 -9.80 4.58
N GLU A 331 23.61 -8.55 4.86
CA GLU A 331 24.49 -7.39 4.65
C GLU A 331 24.36 -6.33 5.74
N MET A 332 25.39 -5.48 5.86
CA MET A 332 25.37 -4.32 6.77
C MET A 332 24.82 -3.09 6.05
N VAL A 333 23.72 -2.54 6.55
CA VAL A 333 23.03 -1.36 5.99
C VAL A 333 23.08 -0.20 6.98
N LEU A 334 23.33 1.00 6.50
CA LEU A 334 23.17 2.22 7.29
C LEU A 334 21.69 2.63 7.30
N VAL A 335 21.09 2.75 8.47
CA VAL A 335 19.76 3.35 8.62
C VAL A 335 19.91 4.87 8.65
N PRO A 336 19.39 5.63 7.68
CA PRO A 336 19.54 7.08 7.69
C PRO A 336 18.87 7.72 8.91
N ALA A 337 19.47 8.77 9.48
CA ALA A 337 18.95 9.45 10.67
C ALA A 337 17.58 10.14 10.46
N ALA A 338 17.21 10.39 9.20
CA ALA A 338 15.92 10.94 8.81
C ALA A 338 14.77 9.91 8.89
N HIS A 339 15.10 8.62 9.05
CA HIS A 339 14.09 7.56 9.14
C HIS A 339 13.97 6.99 10.54
N ASP A 340 12.75 6.65 10.95
CA ASP A 340 12.47 5.98 12.23
C ASP A 340 12.39 4.43 12.10
N ALA A 341 12.69 3.93 10.91
CA ALA A 341 12.67 2.51 10.60
C ALA A 341 13.74 2.15 9.56
N LEU A 342 14.15 0.88 9.59
CA LEU A 342 14.82 0.23 8.48
C LEU A 342 13.75 -0.22 7.50
N ALA A 343 13.87 0.19 6.24
CA ALA A 343 13.00 -0.27 5.16
C ALA A 343 13.79 -1.16 4.18
N VAL A 344 13.30 -2.39 3.95
CA VAL A 344 13.78 -3.27 2.88
C VAL A 344 12.76 -3.24 1.75
N HIS A 345 13.17 -2.69 0.62
CA HIS A 345 12.38 -2.57 -0.59
C HIS A 345 12.62 -3.77 -1.51
N ILE A 346 11.53 -4.39 -1.95
CA ILE A 346 11.49 -5.55 -2.83
C ILE A 346 10.66 -5.18 -4.05
N SER A 347 11.28 -5.19 -5.22
CA SER A 347 10.59 -5.06 -6.51
C SER A 347 10.61 -6.39 -7.25
N HIS A 348 9.46 -6.81 -7.77
CA HIS A 348 9.34 -8.04 -8.55
C HIS A 348 8.21 -7.93 -9.58
N ALA A 349 8.46 -8.42 -10.80
CA ALA A 349 7.57 -8.23 -11.94
C ALA A 349 6.13 -8.73 -11.75
N SER A 350 5.91 -9.74 -10.90
CA SER A 350 4.55 -10.27 -10.66
C SER A 350 3.90 -9.82 -9.35
N SER A 351 4.69 -9.43 -8.34
CA SER A 351 4.16 -9.01 -7.04
C SER A 351 4.09 -7.49 -6.89
N GLY A 352 4.81 -6.76 -7.74
CA GLY A 352 4.93 -5.31 -7.66
C GLY A 352 5.94 -4.87 -6.59
N GLU A 353 5.68 -3.72 -6.00
CA GLU A 353 6.55 -3.04 -5.05
C GLU A 353 6.14 -3.35 -3.61
N HIS A 354 7.08 -3.85 -2.80
CA HIS A 354 6.87 -4.17 -1.40
C HIS A 354 7.93 -3.52 -0.51
N TYR A 355 7.52 -2.99 0.64
CA TYR A 355 8.41 -2.45 1.66
C TYR A 355 8.22 -3.22 2.95
N TYR A 356 9.31 -3.70 3.54
CA TYR A 356 9.32 -4.46 4.79
C TYR A 356 10.04 -3.67 5.85
N LEU A 357 9.31 -3.34 6.92
CA LEU A 357 9.82 -2.44 7.95
C LEU A 357 10.31 -3.19 9.19
N ARG A 358 11.36 -2.63 9.79
CA ARG A 358 11.73 -2.85 11.19
C ARG A 358 11.76 -1.50 11.87
N ARG A 359 11.01 -1.33 12.95
CA ARG A 359 10.99 -0.06 13.68
C ARG A 359 12.27 0.11 14.48
N ALA A 360 12.87 1.29 14.43
CA ALA A 360 13.96 1.64 15.32
C ALA A 360 13.43 1.79 16.76
N ARG A 361 14.34 1.85 17.74
CA ARG A 361 13.97 2.25 19.09
C ARG A 361 13.48 3.70 19.11
N PRO A 362 12.47 4.03 19.94
CA PRO A 362 11.91 5.38 20.04
C PRO A 362 12.95 6.47 20.28
#